data_AF-A0A5E4PPL9-F1
#
_entry.id   AF-A0A5E4PPL9-F1
#
_cell.length_a   1.000
_cell.length_b   1.000
_cell.length_c   1.000
_cell.angle_alpha   90.00
_cell.angle_beta   90.00
_cell.angle_gamma   90.00
#
_symmetry.space_group_name_H-M   'P 1'
#
loop_
_entity.id
_entity.type
_entity.pdbx_description
1 polymer ?
#
loop_
_entity_poly.entity_id
_entity_poly.type
_entity_poly.pdbx_seq_one_letter_code
_entity_poly.pdbx_strand_id
1 'polypeptide(L)'
;TMMRLLLVLFMPFVTRQQPWVPCSELNDDLRYPCRCKVQVDRALQLRILMNCDHVVFPGDYPALPYGAPIISFSQQSAGIQSLPTQI
;
A
#
# COMPACT_ATOMS: atom_id res chain seq x y z
N THR A 1 21.97 40.80 12.23
CA THR A 1 20.85 40.02 12.83
C THR A 1 19.74 39.67 11.85
N MET A 2 19.60 40.34 10.69
CA MET A 2 18.55 40.05 9.67
C MET A 2 18.86 38.93 8.64
N MET A 3 20.04 38.31 8.66
CA MET A 3 20.41 37.25 7.69
C MET A 3 20.13 35.82 8.21
N ARG A 4 20.04 35.63 9.53
CA ARG A 4 19.81 34.31 10.15
C ARG A 4 18.34 33.85 10.07
N LEU A 5 17.38 34.77 10.00
CA LEU A 5 15.96 34.42 9.92
C LEU A 5 15.58 33.78 8.56
N LEU A 6 16.26 34.17 7.48
CA LEU A 6 15.95 33.68 6.12
C LEU A 6 16.32 32.19 5.93
N LEU A 7 17.32 31.69 6.64
CA LEU A 7 17.78 30.30 6.52
C LEU A 7 16.82 29.27 7.15
N VAL A 8 15.96 29.66 8.09
CA VAL A 8 15.03 28.75 8.77
C VAL A 8 13.78 28.46 7.92
N LEU A 9 13.42 29.37 7.00
CA LEU A 9 12.23 29.25 6.14
C LEU A 9 12.36 28.20 5.03
N PHE A 10 13.58 27.72 4.73
CA PHE A 10 13.84 26.76 3.66
C PHE A 10 14.03 25.33 4.15
N MET A 11 13.70 25.01 5.41
CA MET A 11 13.77 23.63 5.88
C MET A 11 12.64 22.83 5.21
N PRO A 12 12.94 21.90 4.28
CA PRO A 12 11.90 21.10 3.66
C PRO A 12 11.32 20.20 4.75
N PHE A 13 10.02 20.33 5.02
CA PHE A 13 9.29 19.35 5.79
C PHE A 13 9.33 18.03 5.00
N VAL A 14 10.32 17.19 5.30
CA VAL A 14 10.40 15.84 4.74
C VAL A 14 9.27 15.04 5.37
N THR A 15 8.14 14.96 4.66
CA THR A 15 7.08 14.03 5.03
C THR A 15 7.60 12.62 4.79
N ARG A 16 7.90 11.90 5.88
CA ARG A 16 8.35 10.51 5.80
C ARG A 16 7.16 9.61 5.43
N GLN A 17 6.83 9.57 4.14
CA GLN A 17 5.93 8.56 3.60
C GLN A 17 6.64 7.20 3.65
N GLN A 18 5.97 6.18 4.20
CA GLN A 18 6.52 4.83 4.13
C GLN A 18 6.54 4.38 2.66
N PRO A 19 7.62 3.70 2.21
CA PRO A 19 7.67 3.20 0.85
C PRO A 19 6.67 2.06 0.64
N TRP A 20 6.29 1.83 -0.62
CA TRP A 20 5.57 0.64 -1.01
C TRP A 20 6.52 -0.56 -1.02
N VAL A 21 6.16 -1.62 -0.30
CA VAL A 21 6.92 -2.87 -0.19
C VAL A 21 6.05 -4.05 -0.64
N PRO A 22 6.62 -5.19 -1.05
CA PRO A 22 5.84 -6.42 -1.21
C PRO A 22 5.05 -6.74 0.06
N CYS A 23 3.79 -7.14 -0.08
CA CYS A 23 2.94 -7.40 1.08
C CYS A 23 3.49 -8.50 2.02
N SER A 24 4.21 -9.47 1.46
CA SER A 24 4.93 -10.51 2.22
C SER A 24 6.07 -9.97 3.09
N GLU A 25 6.65 -8.81 2.75
CA GLU A 25 7.66 -8.16 3.59
C GLU A 25 7.03 -7.35 4.74
N LEU A 26 5.75 -6.98 4.60
CA LEU A 26 5.05 -6.20 5.60
C LEU A 26 4.48 -7.06 6.73
N ASN A 27 3.87 -8.19 6.37
CA ASN A 27 3.32 -9.16 7.32
C ASN A 27 3.27 -10.55 6.64
N ASP A 28 3.70 -11.59 7.36
CA ASP A 28 3.69 -12.98 6.88
C ASP A 28 2.29 -13.52 6.56
N ASP A 29 1.24 -12.92 7.13
CA ASP A 29 -0.16 -13.25 6.82
C ASP A 29 -0.65 -12.58 5.52
N LEU A 30 0.06 -11.55 5.04
CA LEU A 30 -0.26 -10.81 3.81
C LEU A 30 0.49 -11.38 2.60
N ARG A 31 0.36 -12.68 2.35
CA ARG A 31 1.02 -13.40 1.23
C ARG A 31 0.41 -13.15 -0.15
N TYR A 32 -0.05 -11.93 -0.39
CA TYR A 32 -0.60 -11.52 -1.67
C TYR A 32 0.53 -11.02 -2.57
N PRO A 33 0.50 -11.32 -3.87
CA PRO A 33 1.48 -10.84 -4.86
C PRO A 33 1.26 -9.35 -5.21
N CYS A 34 1.00 -8.53 -4.19
CA CYS A 34 0.67 -7.12 -4.27
C CYS A 34 1.74 -6.28 -3.56
N ARG A 35 1.64 -4.95 -3.70
CA ARG A 35 2.41 -4.00 -2.90
C ARG A 35 1.55 -3.42 -1.78
N CYS A 36 2.13 -3.32 -0.60
CA CYS A 36 1.50 -2.77 0.58
C CYS A 36 2.27 -1.54 1.08
N LYS A 37 1.55 -0.59 1.69
CA LYS A 37 2.11 0.58 2.35
C LYS A 37 1.43 0.79 3.70
N VAL A 38 2.21 1.10 4.73
CA VAL A 38 1.66 1.50 6.03
C VAL A 38 1.41 3.01 6.05
N GLN A 39 0.24 3.39 6.52
CA GLN A 39 -0.11 4.75 6.84
C GLN A 39 -0.57 4.81 8.29
N VAL A 40 -0.12 5.84 9.00
CA VAL A 40 -0.63 6.16 10.34
C VAL A 40 -1.68 7.26 10.17
N ASP A 41 -2.85 7.06 10.75
CA ASP A 41 -3.89 8.08 10.73
C ASP A 41 -3.72 9.12 11.85
N ARG A 42 -4.67 10.06 11.94
CA ARG A 42 -4.66 11.10 12.98
C ARG A 42 -4.90 10.55 14.39
N ALA A 43 -5.51 9.38 14.50
CA ALA A 43 -5.76 8.67 15.75
C ALA A 43 -4.58 7.74 16.13
N LEU A 44 -3.43 7.85 15.45
CA LEU A 44 -2.25 6.99 15.62
C LEU A 44 -2.52 5.50 15.36
N GLN A 45 -3.54 5.18 14.60
CA GLN A 45 -3.86 3.81 14.19
C GLN A 45 -3.08 3.45 12.94
N LEU A 46 -2.50 2.24 12.96
CA LEU A 46 -1.84 1.65 11.80
C LEU A 46 -2.89 1.23 10.78
N ARG A 47 -2.70 1.66 9.54
CA ARG A 47 -3.57 1.36 8.42
C ARG A 47 -2.75 0.86 7.25
N ILE A 48 -3.25 -0.14 6.55
CA ILE A 48 -2.56 -0.77 5.43
C ILE A 48 -3.29 -0.38 4.15
N LEU A 49 -2.53 0.16 3.21
CA LEU A 49 -2.96 0.37 1.84
C LEU A 49 -2.41 -0.76 1.00
N MET A 50 -3.27 -1.38 0.21
CA MET A 50 -2.93 -2.52 -0.63
C MET A 50 -3.18 -2.18 -2.10
N ASN A 51 -2.13 -2.32 -2.92
CA ASN A 51 -2.17 -2.11 -4.36
C ASN A 51 -1.86 -3.43 -5.07
N CYS A 52 -2.87 -3.97 -5.72
CA CYS A 52 -2.86 -5.19 -6.52
C CYS A 52 -3.08 -4.90 -8.02
N ASP A 53 -2.70 -3.71 -8.49
CA ASP A 53 -2.81 -3.38 -9.91
C ASP A 53 -1.97 -4.35 -10.75
N HIS A 54 -2.54 -4.84 -11.84
CA HIS A 54 -1.95 -5.86 -12.72
C HIS A 54 -1.73 -7.24 -12.08
N VAL A 55 -2.32 -7.49 -10.91
CA VAL A 55 -2.33 -8.82 -10.28
C VAL A 55 -3.59 -9.58 -10.71
N VAL A 56 -3.38 -10.80 -11.18
CA VAL A 56 -4.45 -11.74 -11.51
C VAL A 56 -4.66 -12.67 -10.31
N PHE A 57 -5.88 -12.68 -9.78
CA PHE A 57 -6.30 -13.66 -8.79
C PHE A 57 -7.11 -14.76 -9.48
N PRO A 58 -7.10 -15.99 -8.94
CA PRO A 58 -7.89 -17.10 -9.49
C PRO A 58 -9.41 -16.94 -9.34
N GLY A 59 -9.88 -15.93 -8.60
CA GLY A 59 -11.31 -15.58 -8.47
C GLY A 59 -11.51 -14.06 -8.56
N ASP A 60 -12.76 -13.62 -8.42
CA ASP A 60 -13.14 -12.21 -8.61
C ASP A 60 -12.41 -11.25 -7.65
N TYR A 61 -12.13 -11.71 -6.42
CA TYR A 61 -11.37 -10.97 -5.41
C TYR A 61 -10.64 -11.94 -4.47
N PRO A 62 -9.47 -11.57 -3.94
CA PRO A 62 -8.81 -12.36 -2.91
C PRO A 62 -9.58 -12.27 -1.59
N ALA A 63 -9.63 -13.38 -0.84
CA ALA A 63 -10.08 -13.34 0.55
C ALA A 63 -9.03 -12.58 1.37
N LEU A 64 -9.38 -11.42 1.91
CA LEU A 64 -8.51 -10.63 2.79
C LEU A 64 -8.50 -11.22 4.22
N PRO A 65 -7.39 -11.15 4.96
CA PRO A 65 -7.29 -11.76 6.27
C PRO A 65 -8.11 -10.96 7.28
N TYR A 66 -8.85 -11.67 8.13
CA TYR A 66 -9.66 -11.05 9.18
C TYR A 66 -8.76 -10.34 10.21
N GLY A 67 -9.14 -9.12 10.59
CA GLY A 67 -8.42 -8.35 11.62
C GLY A 67 -7.21 -7.56 11.11
N ALA A 68 -6.80 -7.72 9.85
CA ALA A 68 -5.79 -6.84 9.27
C ALA A 68 -6.39 -5.44 9.04
N PRO A 69 -5.71 -4.34 9.42
CA PRO A 69 -6.23 -2.99 9.28
C PRO A 69 -6.09 -2.46 7.83
N ILE A 70 -6.54 -3.24 6.84
CA ILE A 70 -6.54 -2.87 5.43
C ILE A 70 -7.68 -1.88 5.21
N ILE A 71 -7.34 -0.65 4.84
CA ILE A 71 -8.31 0.45 4.64
C ILE A 71 -8.55 0.80 3.18
N SER A 72 -7.70 0.31 2.28
CA SER A 72 -7.81 0.53 0.85
C SER A 72 -7.26 -0.66 0.09
N PHE A 73 -7.99 -1.09 -0.92
CA PHE A 73 -7.61 -2.11 -1.86
C PHE A 73 -7.81 -1.55 -3.28
N SER A 74 -6.78 -1.62 -4.12
CA SER A 74 -6.89 -1.31 -5.55
C SER A 74 -6.51 -2.51 -6.39
N GLN A 75 -7.28 -2.72 -7.47
CA GLN A 75 -6.96 -3.69 -8.51
C GLN A 75 -7.45 -3.13 -9.85
N GLN A 76 -6.54 -2.53 -10.61
CA GLN A 76 -6.80 -2.24 -12.01
C GLN A 76 -6.84 -3.55 -12.82
N SER A 77 -7.78 -3.63 -13.77
CA SER A 77 -8.05 -4.82 -14.59
C SER A 77 -8.66 -6.02 -13.84
N ALA A 78 -9.43 -5.77 -12.78
CA ALA A 78 -10.30 -6.77 -12.18
C ALA A 78 -11.44 -7.17 -13.15
N GLY A 79 -11.49 -8.43 -13.57
CA GLY A 79 -12.45 -8.93 -14.57
C GLY A 79 -11.86 -10.04 -15.46
N ILE A 80 -12.59 -10.48 -16.49
CA ILE A 80 -12.21 -11.62 -17.35
C ILE A 80 -10.84 -11.41 -18.00
N GLN A 81 -9.82 -11.97 -17.37
CA GLN A 81 -8.64 -12.52 -18.03
C GLN A 81 -8.68 -14.03 -17.83
N SER A 82 -9.66 -14.70 -18.45
CA SER A 82 -9.54 -16.15 -18.65
C SER A 82 -8.34 -16.36 -19.58
N LEU A 83 -7.14 -16.50 -19.03
CA LEU A 83 -6.11 -17.20 -19.78
C LEU A 83 -6.67 -18.60 -20.05
N PRO A 84 -6.68 -19.07 -21.31
CA PRO A 84 -7.13 -20.41 -21.58
C PRO A 84 -6.31 -21.36 -20.70
N THR A 85 -7.01 -22.16 -19.89
CA THR A 85 -6.38 -23.30 -19.21
C THR A 85 -5.78 -24.17 -20.30
N GLN A 86 -4.44 -24.25 -20.35
CA GLN A 86 -3.78 -25.17 -21.25
C GLN A 86 -4.11 -26.59 -20.77
N ILE A 87 -4.88 -27.31 -21.59
CA ILE A 87 -5.14 -28.75 -21.45
C ILE A 87 -3.91 -29.56 -21.80
#